data_AF-A0A8X7RBV6-F1
#
_entry.id   AF-A0A8X7RBV6-F1
#
_cell.length_a   1.000
_cell.length_b   1.000
_cell.length_c   1.000
_cell.angle_alpha   90.00
_cell.angle_beta   90.00
_cell.angle_gamma   90.00
#
_symmetry.space_group_name_H-M   'P 1'
#
loop_
_entity.id
_entity.type
_entity.pdbx_description
1 polymer ?
#
loop_
_entity_poly.entity_id
_entity_poly.type
_entity_poly.pdbx_seq_one_letter_code
_entity_poly.pdbx_strand_id
1 'polypeptide(L)'
;MILDHPSVGCFASHCGFGSMWESLMSDCQMVLVPQHGEQILNARLMAEEMKVAVEVERGENGWFLRQSLEDAVKTVMGEGSEVGEKVRKNHEKWRCVLSDSGFADGYISKFEQNLTDLVKS
;
A
#
# COMPACT_ATOMS: atom_id res chain seq x y z
N MET A 1 -15.47 1.53 -0.15
CA MET A 1 -14.86 1.77 -1.49
C MET A 1 -14.98 0.51 -2.34
N ILE A 2 -14.62 0.56 -3.64
CA ILE A 2 -14.53 -0.66 -4.47
C ILE A 2 -13.58 -1.69 -3.83
N LEU A 3 -12.48 -1.23 -3.23
CA LEU A 3 -11.46 -2.08 -2.59
C LEU A 3 -11.95 -2.84 -1.34
N ASP A 4 -13.08 -2.42 -0.74
CA ASP A 4 -13.66 -3.10 0.43
C ASP A 4 -14.66 -4.19 0.02
N HIS A 5 -14.96 -4.31 -1.28
CA HIS A 5 -15.93 -5.27 -1.74
C HIS A 5 -15.34 -6.70 -1.68
N PRO A 6 -16.02 -7.69 -1.06
CA PRO A 6 -15.47 -9.04 -0.87
C PRO A 6 -15.04 -9.77 -2.15
N SER A 7 -15.58 -9.37 -3.29
CA SER A 7 -15.20 -9.94 -4.61
C SER A 7 -13.92 -9.34 -5.20
N VAL A 8 -13.32 -8.33 -4.57
CA VAL A 8 -12.10 -7.66 -5.05
C VAL A 8 -10.90 -8.20 -4.27
N GLY A 9 -10.14 -9.09 -4.91
CA GLY A 9 -8.99 -9.74 -4.27
C GLY A 9 -7.63 -9.07 -4.54
N CYS A 10 -7.49 -8.36 -5.66
CA CYS A 10 -6.24 -7.72 -6.07
C CYS A 10 -6.48 -6.37 -6.75
N PHE A 11 -5.61 -5.41 -6.45
CA PHE A 11 -5.59 -4.06 -7.01
C PHE A 11 -4.25 -3.78 -7.69
N ALA A 12 -4.29 -3.58 -9.00
CA ALA A 12 -3.16 -3.06 -9.76
C ALA A 12 -3.15 -1.53 -9.64
N SER A 13 -2.18 -0.99 -8.90
CA SER A 13 -2.12 0.42 -8.54
C SER A 13 -0.98 1.13 -9.26
N HIS A 14 -1.25 2.31 -9.81
CA HIS A 14 -0.21 3.21 -10.29
C HIS A 14 0.58 3.91 -9.16
N CYS A 15 0.27 3.61 -7.88
CA CYS A 15 0.93 4.15 -6.69
C CYS A 15 0.68 5.65 -6.43
N GLY A 16 -0.47 6.17 -6.85
CA GLY A 16 -0.93 7.49 -6.41
C GLY A 16 -1.19 7.51 -4.91
N PHE A 17 -0.82 8.61 -4.24
CA PHE A 17 -0.78 8.69 -2.76
C PHE A 17 -2.10 8.29 -2.09
N GLY A 18 -3.25 8.79 -2.56
CA GLY A 18 -4.57 8.43 -2.01
C GLY A 18 -4.87 6.94 -2.20
N SER A 19 -4.83 6.47 -3.46
CA SER A 19 -5.11 5.07 -3.81
C SER A 19 -4.19 4.06 -3.11
N MET A 20 -2.95 4.46 -2.80
CA MET A 20 -1.97 3.67 -2.08
C MET A 20 -2.37 3.44 -0.62
N TRP A 21 -2.80 4.49 0.09
CA TRP A 21 -3.28 4.36 1.47
C TRP A 21 -4.64 3.67 1.54
N GLU A 22 -5.52 4.00 0.61
CA GLU A 22 -6.81 3.33 0.40
C GLU A 22 -6.65 1.81 0.25
N SER A 23 -5.69 1.36 -0.56
CA SER A 23 -5.43 -0.07 -0.72
C SER A 23 -4.79 -0.70 0.51
N LEU A 24 -3.87 0.00 1.18
CA LEU A 24 -3.26 -0.48 2.42
C LEU A 24 -4.30 -0.64 3.55
N MET A 25 -5.32 0.20 3.60
CA MET A 25 -6.39 0.12 4.60
C MET A 25 -7.50 -0.88 4.24
N SER A 26 -7.49 -1.45 3.04
CA SER A 26 -8.39 -2.51 2.59
C SER A 26 -7.81 -3.92 2.83
N ASP A 27 -8.56 -4.97 2.48
CA ASP A 27 -8.07 -6.37 2.49
C ASP A 27 -7.52 -6.82 1.13
N CYS A 28 -7.54 -5.93 0.14
CA CYS A 28 -7.18 -6.21 -1.25
C CYS A 28 -5.67 -6.28 -1.44
N GLN A 29 -5.17 -7.34 -2.09
CA GLN A 29 -3.75 -7.48 -2.38
C GLN A 29 -3.27 -6.46 -3.41
N MET A 30 -2.00 -6.03 -3.31
CA MET A 30 -1.49 -4.92 -4.10
C MET A 30 -0.41 -5.36 -5.09
N VAL A 31 -0.59 -4.97 -6.36
CA VAL A 31 0.42 -5.04 -7.41
C VAL A 31 0.73 -3.61 -7.88
N LEU A 32 1.99 -3.24 -7.91
CA LEU A 32 2.42 -1.86 -8.14
C LEU A 32 2.92 -1.67 -9.57
N VAL A 33 2.32 -0.71 -10.28
CA VAL A 33 2.60 -0.34 -11.67
C VAL A 33 2.91 1.16 -11.73
N PRO A 34 3.94 1.66 -11.00
CA PRO A 34 4.23 3.08 -10.91
C PRO A 34 4.59 3.63 -12.30
N GLN A 35 4.11 4.82 -12.67
CA GLN A 35 4.38 5.40 -13.99
C GLN A 35 5.51 6.42 -13.95
N HIS A 36 5.43 7.41 -13.06
CA HIS A 36 6.42 8.50 -12.96
C HIS A 36 6.36 9.24 -11.62
N GLY A 37 7.39 10.05 -11.34
CA GLY A 37 7.39 10.99 -10.22
C GLY A 37 7.35 10.31 -8.85
N GLU A 38 6.50 10.82 -7.97
CA GLU A 38 6.29 10.34 -6.61
C GLU A 38 5.80 8.89 -6.55
N GLN A 39 5.13 8.41 -7.60
CA GLN A 39 4.64 7.04 -7.69
C GLN A 39 5.76 6.01 -7.56
N ILE A 40 6.97 6.33 -8.06
CA ILE A 40 8.14 5.44 -7.96
C ILE A 40 8.60 5.34 -6.50
N LEU A 41 8.58 6.45 -5.76
CA LEU A 41 8.94 6.46 -4.34
C LEU A 41 7.89 5.74 -3.50
N ASN A 42 6.61 5.96 -3.80
CA ASN A 42 5.49 5.26 -3.19
C ASN A 42 5.57 3.75 -3.43
N ALA A 43 5.94 3.33 -4.65
CA ALA A 43 6.12 1.92 -4.97
C ALA A 43 7.22 1.27 -4.12
N ARG A 44 8.39 1.92 -4.04
CA ARG A 44 9.50 1.46 -3.18
C ARG A 44 9.11 1.39 -1.70
N LEU A 45 8.40 2.40 -1.19
CA LEU A 45 7.91 2.38 0.18
C LEU A 45 7.03 1.15 0.43
N MET A 46 6.09 0.85 -0.47
CA MET A 46 5.16 -0.27 -0.30
C MET A 46 5.80 -1.64 -0.54
N ALA A 47 6.64 -1.79 -1.56
CA ALA A 47 7.24 -3.07 -1.95
C ALA A 47 8.51 -3.42 -1.15
N GLU A 48 9.40 -2.45 -0.94
CA GLU A 48 10.72 -2.70 -0.34
C GLU A 48 10.75 -2.46 1.16
N GLU A 49 10.19 -1.34 1.63
CA GLU A 49 10.25 -0.94 3.05
C GLU A 49 9.15 -1.61 3.87
N MET A 50 7.90 -1.41 3.49
CA MET A 50 6.74 -1.97 4.19
C MET A 50 6.51 -3.45 3.84
N LYS A 51 6.93 -3.87 2.63
CA LYS A 51 6.79 -5.23 2.10
C LYS A 51 5.34 -5.72 2.13
N VAL A 52 4.42 -4.86 1.69
CA VAL A 52 2.96 -5.10 1.67
C VAL A 52 2.42 -5.32 0.26
N ALA A 53 3.26 -5.17 -0.76
CA ALA A 53 2.88 -5.24 -2.16
C ALA A 53 4.02 -5.79 -3.03
N VAL A 54 3.72 -6.17 -4.26
CA VAL A 54 4.71 -6.59 -5.27
C VAL A 54 4.76 -5.56 -6.39
N GLU A 55 5.95 -5.02 -6.68
CA GLU A 55 6.17 -4.16 -7.85
C GLU A 55 6.34 -5.00 -9.11
N VAL A 56 5.67 -4.59 -10.19
CA VAL A 56 5.79 -5.24 -11.49
C VAL A 56 7.14 -4.90 -12.10
N GLU A 57 7.85 -5.92 -12.56
CA GLU A 57 9.12 -5.71 -13.26
C GLU A 57 8.92 -4.96 -14.58
N ARG A 58 9.77 -3.95 -14.82
CA ARG A 58 9.85 -3.25 -16.11
C ARG A 58 10.82 -3.98 -17.01
N GLY A 59 10.45 -4.14 -18.28
CA GLY A 59 11.38 -4.61 -19.31
C GLY A 59 12.49 -3.58 -19.57
N GLU A 60 13.51 -3.99 -20.30
CA GLU A 60 14.67 -3.13 -20.65
C GLU A 60 14.27 -1.84 -21.40
N ASN A 61 13.15 -1.87 -22.12
CA ASN A 61 12.58 -0.73 -22.82
C ASN A 61 11.77 0.23 -21.91
N GLY A 62 11.72 -0.04 -20.60
CA GLY A 62 11.01 0.74 -19.59
C GLY A 62 9.51 0.46 -19.50
N TRP A 63 8.96 -0.41 -20.36
CA TRP A 63 7.53 -0.77 -20.36
C TRP A 63 7.25 -1.99 -19.49
N PHE A 64 6.05 -2.00 -18.89
CA PHE A 64 5.54 -3.18 -18.21
C PHE A 64 5.07 -4.20 -19.23
N LEU A 65 5.60 -5.41 -19.13
CA LEU A 65 5.15 -6.53 -19.96
C LEU A 65 3.90 -7.14 -19.34
N ARG A 66 3.00 -7.63 -20.21
CA ARG A 66 1.83 -8.40 -19.77
C ARG A 66 2.23 -9.57 -18.86
N GLN A 67 3.31 -10.26 -19.23
CA GLN A 67 3.81 -11.40 -18.47
C GLN A 67 4.25 -11.01 -17.05
N SER A 68 5.03 -9.92 -16.92
CA SER A 68 5.46 -9.41 -15.61
C SER A 68 4.28 -9.03 -14.72
N LEU A 69 3.23 -8.42 -15.29
CA LEU A 69 2.02 -8.10 -14.54
C LEU A 69 1.27 -9.36 -14.11
N GLU A 70 1.12 -10.34 -15.01
CA GLU A 70 0.47 -11.61 -14.73
C GLU A 70 1.21 -12.38 -13.62
N ASP A 71 2.54 -12.43 -13.67
CA ASP A 71 3.37 -13.10 -12.68
C ASP A 71 3.30 -12.41 -11.31
N ALA A 72 3.26 -11.09 -11.27
CA ALA A 72 3.05 -10.33 -10.03
C ALA A 72 1.68 -10.64 -9.41
N VAL A 73 0.60 -10.64 -10.22
CA VAL A 73 -0.75 -10.98 -9.73
C VAL A 73 -0.80 -12.42 -9.22
N LYS A 74 -0.24 -13.39 -9.96
CA LYS A 74 -0.14 -14.78 -9.51
C LYS A 74 0.66 -14.91 -8.22
N THR A 75 1.73 -14.13 -8.07
CA THR A 75 2.57 -14.15 -6.88
C THR A 75 1.79 -13.68 -5.65
N VAL A 76 1.03 -12.58 -5.75
CA VAL A 76 0.27 -12.05 -4.59
C VAL A 76 -1.01 -12.82 -4.32
N MET A 77 -1.64 -13.42 -5.33
CA MET A 77 -2.91 -14.17 -5.19
C MET A 77 -2.74 -15.67 -5.01
N GLY A 78 -1.56 -16.22 -5.34
CA GLY A 78 -1.32 -17.66 -5.32
C GLY A 78 -1.33 -18.25 -3.91
N GLU A 79 -2.04 -19.37 -3.76
CA GLU A 79 -1.95 -20.21 -2.57
C GLU A 79 -0.55 -20.85 -2.48
N GLY A 80 0.07 -20.83 -1.30
CA GLY A 80 1.43 -21.36 -1.08
C GLY A 80 2.57 -20.50 -1.65
N SER A 81 2.26 -19.31 -2.19
CA SER A 81 3.29 -18.33 -2.56
C SER A 81 3.90 -17.72 -1.29
N GLU A 82 5.16 -18.02 -1.00
CA GLU A 82 5.88 -17.45 0.16
C GLU A 82 5.88 -15.91 0.12
N VAL A 83 6.04 -15.32 -1.07
CA VAL A 83 5.97 -13.86 -1.25
C VAL A 83 4.56 -13.36 -0.97
N GLY A 84 3.54 -14.02 -1.51
CA GLY A 84 2.13 -13.70 -1.30
C GLY A 84 1.74 -13.74 0.19
N GLU A 85 2.17 -14.78 0.90
CA GLU A 85 1.95 -14.92 2.34
C GLU A 85 2.64 -13.81 3.14
N LYS A 86 3.88 -13.48 2.77
CA LYS A 86 4.65 -12.41 3.41
C LYS A 86 3.99 -11.04 3.23
N VAL A 87 3.57 -10.70 2.01
CA VAL A 87 2.93 -9.40 1.76
C VAL A 87 1.58 -9.30 2.44
N ARG A 88 0.75 -10.36 2.43
CA ARG A 88 -0.52 -10.44 3.18
C ARG A 88 -0.34 -10.19 4.67
N LYS A 89 0.62 -10.91 5.29
CA LYS A 89 0.90 -10.79 6.71
C LYS A 89 1.35 -9.38 7.10
N ASN A 90 2.22 -8.77 6.29
CA ASN A 90 2.67 -7.40 6.54
C ASN A 90 1.56 -6.38 6.32
N HIS A 91 0.73 -6.60 5.29
CA HIS A 91 -0.42 -5.74 4.99
C HIS A 91 -1.37 -5.72 6.19
N GLU A 92 -1.79 -6.89 6.69
CA GLU A 92 -2.64 -7.00 7.88
C GLU A 92 -2.01 -6.30 9.09
N LYS A 93 -0.71 -6.54 9.35
CA LYS A 93 0.02 -5.89 10.45
C LYS A 93 -0.05 -4.36 10.34
N TRP A 94 0.26 -3.79 9.18
CA TRP A 94 0.25 -2.34 8.98
C TRP A 94 -1.15 -1.77 9.05
N ARG A 95 -2.14 -2.45 8.48
CA ARG A 95 -3.55 -2.06 8.61
C ARG A 95 -3.96 -2.00 10.08
N CYS A 96 -3.61 -2.99 10.90
CA CYS A 96 -3.90 -2.98 12.34
C CYS A 96 -3.22 -1.80 13.04
N VAL A 97 -1.93 -1.55 12.78
CA VAL A 97 -1.19 -0.42 13.40
C VAL A 97 -1.81 0.92 13.03
N LEU A 98 -2.20 1.10 11.77
CA LEU A 98 -2.76 2.37 11.28
C LEU A 98 -4.23 2.57 11.65
N SER A 99 -4.95 1.47 11.93
CA SER A 99 -6.34 1.51 12.42
C SER A 99 -6.43 1.71 13.93
N ASP A 100 -5.31 1.64 14.67
CA ASP A 100 -5.30 1.90 16.10
C ASP A 100 -5.69 3.37 16.34
N SER A 101 -6.82 3.59 17.02
CA SER A 101 -7.29 4.93 17.37
C SER A 101 -6.24 5.72 18.15
N GLY A 102 -5.41 5.04 18.96
CA GLY A 102 -4.33 5.69 19.70
C GLY A 102 -3.23 6.28 18.80
N PHE A 103 -3.08 5.77 17.58
CA PHE A 103 -2.05 6.23 16.65
C PHE A 103 -2.41 7.60 16.07
N ALA A 104 -3.42 7.67 15.20
CA ALA A 104 -3.77 8.91 14.51
C ALA A 104 -4.32 9.97 15.47
N ASP A 105 -5.25 9.58 16.36
CA ASP A 105 -5.89 10.51 17.27
C ASP A 105 -4.90 11.11 18.27
N GLY A 106 -3.88 10.34 18.67
CA GLY A 106 -2.80 10.82 19.54
C GLY A 106 -1.98 11.95 18.90
N TYR A 107 -1.62 11.81 17.62
CA TYR A 107 -0.91 12.87 16.89
C TYR A 107 -1.78 14.10 16.67
N ILE A 108 -3.05 13.92 16.30
CA ILE A 108 -4.00 15.01 16.07
C ILE A 108 -4.25 15.77 17.37
N SER A 109 -4.57 15.06 18.47
CA SER A 109 -4.81 15.67 19.78
C SER A 109 -3.60 16.47 20.26
N LYS A 110 -2.38 15.94 20.06
CA LYS A 110 -1.15 16.65 20.41
C LYS A 110 -0.95 17.90 19.57
N PHE A 111 -1.28 17.83 18.28
CA PHE A 111 -1.22 18.98 17.38
C PHE A 111 -2.23 20.07 17.80
N GLU A 112 -3.47 19.69 18.13
CA GLU A 112 -4.50 20.61 18.64
C GLU A 112 -4.08 21.30 19.94
N GLN A 113 -3.48 20.54 20.87
CA GLN A 113 -2.95 21.08 22.12
C GLN A 113 -1.85 22.13 21.84
N ASN A 114 -0.90 21.82 20.95
CA ASN A 114 0.17 22.75 20.59
C ASN A 114 -0.38 24.06 19.97
N LEU A 115 -1.41 23.96 19.12
CA LEU A 115 -2.06 25.15 18.54
C LEU A 115 -2.77 25.98 19.63
N THR A 116 -3.44 25.31 20.56
CA THR A 116 -4.14 25.97 21.67
C THR A 116 -3.15 26.74 22.57
N ASP A 117 -1.99 26.16 22.83
CA ASP A 117 -0.96 26.78 23.66
C ASP A 117 -0.31 27.98 22.96
N LEU A 118 -0.11 27.90 21.63
CA LEU A 118 0.44 28.99 20.83
C LEU A 118 -0.48 30.22 20.79
N VAL A 119 -1.80 30.04 20.80
CA VAL A 119 -2.77 31.16 20.81
C VAL A 119 -2.86 31.82 22.19
N LYS A 120 -2.48 31.10 23.26
CA LYS A 120 -2.52 31.60 24.64
C LYS A 120 -1.23 32.32 25.06
N SER A 121 -0.15 32.22 24.28
CA SER A 121 1.12 32.94 24.46
C SER A 121 1.09 34.32 23.81
#